data_AF-A7TFV6-F1
#
_entry.id   AF-A7TFV6-F1
#
_cell.length_a   1.000
_cell.length_b   1.000
_cell.length_c   1.000
_cell.angle_alpha   90.00
_cell.angle_beta   90.00
_cell.angle_gamma   90.00
#
_symmetry.space_group_name_H-M   'P 1'
#
loop_
_entity.id
_entity.type
_entity.pdbx_description
1 polymer ?
#
loop_
_entity_poly.entity_id
_entity_poly.type
_entity_poly.pdbx_seq_one_letter_code
_entity_poly.pdbx_strand_id
1 'polypeptide(L)'
;MNYAEPCSTSNEFTNKNDIKSLPYYFVHLTDKHLSNFETLNAMALIGNYADLLFFIESYETSDTFVVPPYDIIILLLTLVTVSKYYKEATVRKNDYYVLTGKQLNKRSIAILKNYIEILNEFDCGKYDRYSLELLRCQFFLAIELIFNKEKRTDIRNRFKRRRAEVEFEIEYLTSSVDENNDDDTIGFQNPYNSYIPFLDRNKTVLGNKLFNIVLNKRDSFINLLIWTLSNSLEEDTALYLSSQEIWMPILQMILDIYLLRHDYYIQNELTNKGNSHFFSRELSRSPIGTLLRSIGEVDFIERFCESVFINCSDRNDILSYRTVMQRIYQNENVISNAFLPRVKYSNDYKMLKSMSIRRKMIGLCFRLLQDLDDDERLELPKMSTNTLGDSIIRCVINFDNIKQFKMFFYTEMISKELFFLPILAEDCILKLSENYLENNRETLDLCSNFNNSKAFFQILVELINDGYFYIPELKCNDNDAYDKSNNKEKNDENNKIDAKIKKSLYKKYITIMKADICLIVLLRFFIYENSNMNEIKALSSFNNFLARVKKLDSERLNEFGDIGKKEESVALFSRVKLLFCIL
;
A
#
# COMPACT_ATOMS: atom_id res chain seq x y z
N MET A 1 -5.05 10.88 -26.99
CA MET A 1 -4.80 11.61 -25.74
C MET A 1 -6.00 12.51 -25.51
N ASN A 2 -6.99 12.03 -24.77
CA ASN A 2 -8.05 12.87 -24.19
C ASN A 2 -7.59 13.14 -22.76
N TYR A 3 -7.26 14.40 -22.48
CA TYR A 3 -7.03 14.82 -21.10
C TYR A 3 -8.39 14.77 -20.39
N ALA A 4 -8.55 13.89 -19.41
CA ALA A 4 -9.59 14.05 -18.41
C ALA A 4 -9.35 15.42 -17.77
N GLU A 5 -10.31 16.34 -17.88
CA GLU A 5 -10.21 17.65 -17.22
C GLU A 5 -10.13 17.41 -15.70
N PRO A 6 -9.00 17.74 -15.05
CA PRO A 6 -8.87 17.53 -13.62
C PRO A 6 -9.72 18.58 -12.91
N CYS A 7 -10.59 18.16 -11.98
CA CYS A 7 -11.11 18.79 -10.75
C CYS A 7 -11.33 20.33 -10.62
N SER A 8 -11.00 21.14 -11.60
CA SER A 8 -10.87 22.60 -11.51
C SER A 8 -12.21 23.33 -11.66
N THR A 9 -13.24 22.61 -12.13
CA THR A 9 -14.58 23.16 -12.28
C THR A 9 -15.51 22.79 -11.11
N SER A 10 -15.05 21.98 -10.14
CA SER A 10 -15.83 21.29 -9.08
C SER A 10 -16.48 22.19 -8.01
N ASN A 11 -16.52 23.49 -8.29
CA ASN A 11 -16.76 24.54 -7.32
C ASN A 11 -18.21 25.05 -7.35
N GLU A 12 -19.08 24.56 -8.22
CA GLU A 12 -20.44 25.12 -8.36
C GLU A 12 -21.41 24.64 -7.26
N PHE A 13 -21.28 23.39 -6.81
CA PHE A 13 -22.27 22.72 -5.95
C PHE A 13 -21.79 22.42 -4.54
N THR A 14 -20.56 22.83 -4.21
CA THR A 14 -19.90 22.52 -2.94
C THR A 14 -20.02 23.69 -1.95
N ASN A 15 -20.07 23.37 -0.66
CA ASN A 15 -20.11 24.34 0.42
C ASN A 15 -18.75 25.06 0.56
N LYS A 16 -18.55 26.19 -0.10
CA LYS A 16 -17.29 26.97 -0.08
C LYS A 16 -17.05 27.72 1.22
N ASN A 17 -17.24 27.05 2.36
CA ASN A 17 -17.32 27.64 3.69
C ASN A 17 -18.50 28.62 3.88
N ASP A 18 -19.54 28.53 3.04
CA ASP A 18 -20.78 29.30 3.22
C ASP A 18 -21.41 28.99 4.58
N ILE A 19 -21.34 27.71 4.98
CA ILE A 19 -21.71 27.23 6.30
C ILE A 19 -20.44 26.72 7.00
N LYS A 20 -19.93 27.50 7.96
CA LYS A 20 -18.69 27.20 8.71
C LYS A 20 -18.70 25.86 9.45
N SER A 21 -19.87 25.28 9.74
CA SER A 21 -19.98 24.00 10.44
C SER A 21 -19.91 22.78 9.52
N LEU A 22 -19.93 22.97 8.20
CA LEU A 22 -19.95 21.89 7.22
C LEU A 22 -18.62 21.86 6.43
N PRO A 23 -18.18 20.67 5.98
CA PRO A 23 -16.93 20.55 5.23
C PRO A 23 -17.02 21.24 3.86
N TYR A 24 -15.85 21.58 3.31
CA TYR A 24 -15.75 22.33 2.03
C TYR A 24 -16.39 21.56 0.86
N TYR A 25 -16.23 20.24 0.84
CA TYR A 25 -16.79 19.36 -0.21
C TYR A 25 -18.27 19.00 0.01
N PHE A 26 -18.94 19.56 1.01
CA PHE A 26 -20.32 19.22 1.31
C PHE A 26 -21.27 19.63 0.17
N VAL A 27 -22.23 18.77 -0.16
CA VAL A 27 -23.23 18.99 -1.21
C VAL A 27 -24.62 18.80 -0.60
N HIS A 28 -25.53 19.76 -0.82
CA HIS A 28 -26.90 19.64 -0.33
C HIS A 28 -27.68 18.52 -1.04
N LEU A 29 -28.86 18.16 -0.55
CA LEU A 29 -29.72 17.17 -1.21
C LEU A 29 -30.78 17.86 -2.06
N THR A 30 -31.00 17.35 -3.27
CA THR A 30 -32.22 17.63 -4.05
C THR A 30 -33.32 16.65 -3.63
N ASP A 31 -34.57 16.97 -3.94
CA ASP A 31 -35.72 16.09 -3.63
C ASP A 31 -35.56 14.68 -4.22
N LYS A 32 -35.01 14.58 -5.44
CA LYS A 32 -34.71 13.31 -6.09
C LYS A 32 -33.68 12.49 -5.29
N HIS A 33 -32.59 13.11 -4.86
CA HIS A 33 -31.55 12.43 -4.08
C HIS A 33 -32.03 12.08 -2.67
N LEU A 34 -32.85 12.93 -2.05
CA LEU A 34 -33.48 12.65 -0.77
C LEU A 34 -34.36 11.40 -0.85
N SER A 35 -35.22 11.29 -1.87
CA SER A 35 -36.07 10.11 -2.07
C SER A 35 -35.26 8.83 -2.25
N ASN A 36 -34.14 8.89 -2.99
CA ASN A 36 -33.22 7.76 -3.13
C ASN A 36 -32.56 7.38 -1.80
N PHE A 37 -32.12 8.37 -1.01
CA PHE A 37 -31.51 8.15 0.29
C PHE A 37 -32.50 7.49 1.26
N GLU A 38 -33.74 7.96 1.31
CA GLU A 38 -34.80 7.37 2.13
C GLU A 38 -35.10 5.93 1.72
N THR A 39 -35.19 5.68 0.41
CA THR A 39 -35.44 4.33 -0.15
C THR A 39 -34.33 3.35 0.26
N LEU A 40 -33.06 3.73 0.07
CA LEU A 40 -31.92 2.89 0.41
C LEU A 40 -31.82 2.64 1.92
N ASN A 41 -32.03 3.67 2.75
CA ASN A 41 -32.03 3.51 4.20
C ASN A 41 -33.20 2.64 4.68
N ALA A 42 -34.39 2.77 4.09
CA ALA A 42 -35.53 1.92 4.42
C ALA A 42 -35.26 0.44 4.13
N MET A 43 -34.70 0.12 2.95
CA MET A 43 -34.30 -1.25 2.60
C MET A 43 -33.24 -1.80 3.56
N ALA A 44 -32.25 -0.97 3.93
CA ALA A 44 -31.20 -1.33 4.89
C ALA A 44 -31.75 -1.60 6.30
N LEU A 45 -32.68 -0.78 6.79
CA LEU A 45 -33.29 -0.91 8.12
C LEU A 45 -34.13 -2.19 8.25
N ILE A 46 -34.82 -2.60 7.18
CA ILE A 46 -35.56 -3.87 7.13
C ILE A 46 -34.60 -5.08 7.10
N GLY A 47 -33.33 -4.87 6.75
CA GLY A 47 -32.34 -5.92 6.58
C GLY A 47 -32.43 -6.62 5.23
N ASN A 48 -33.13 -6.02 4.25
CA ASN A 48 -33.27 -6.58 2.90
C ASN A 48 -32.09 -6.17 2.01
N TYR A 49 -30.90 -6.66 2.37
CA TYR A 49 -29.66 -6.28 1.68
C TYR A 49 -29.62 -6.77 0.22
N ALA A 50 -30.26 -7.91 -0.09
CA ALA A 50 -30.26 -8.45 -1.44
C ALA A 50 -30.99 -7.54 -2.45
N ASP A 51 -32.16 -7.02 -2.05
CA ASP A 51 -32.93 -6.06 -2.87
C ASP A 51 -32.25 -4.69 -2.91
N LEU A 52 -31.62 -4.26 -1.81
CA LEU A 52 -30.81 -3.03 -1.80
C LEU A 52 -29.68 -3.09 -2.84
N LEU A 53 -28.92 -4.19 -2.87
CA LEU A 53 -27.85 -4.35 -3.86
C LEU A 53 -28.43 -4.44 -5.28
N PHE A 54 -29.56 -5.13 -5.47
CA PHE A 54 -30.20 -5.25 -6.78
C PHE A 54 -30.68 -3.90 -7.30
N PHE A 55 -31.27 -3.07 -6.42
CA PHE A 55 -31.67 -1.72 -6.74
C PHE A 55 -30.47 -0.90 -7.23
N ILE A 56 -29.34 -0.92 -6.52
CA ILE A 56 -28.13 -0.22 -6.94
C ILE A 56 -27.60 -0.73 -8.29
N GLU A 57 -27.48 -2.05 -8.43
CA GLU A 57 -26.98 -2.70 -9.66
C GLU A 57 -27.86 -2.42 -10.88
N SER A 58 -29.16 -2.25 -10.70
CA SER A 58 -30.08 -1.94 -11.79
C SER A 58 -29.72 -0.63 -12.52
N TYR A 59 -29.11 0.33 -11.80
CA TYR A 59 -28.63 1.57 -12.39
C TYR A 59 -27.32 1.40 -13.17
N GLU A 60 -26.48 0.40 -12.87
CA GLU A 60 -25.21 0.19 -13.60
C GLU A 60 -25.41 -0.10 -15.11
N THR A 61 -26.59 -0.58 -15.49
CA THR A 61 -26.95 -0.85 -16.89
C THR A 61 -27.43 0.37 -17.66
N SER A 62 -27.64 1.49 -16.97
CA SER A 62 -28.01 2.78 -17.55
C SER A 62 -26.81 3.71 -17.50
N ASP A 63 -26.70 4.69 -18.40
CA ASP A 63 -25.70 5.78 -18.28
C ASP A 63 -26.02 6.73 -17.09
N THR A 64 -26.66 6.21 -16.04
CA THR A 64 -27.03 6.91 -14.82
C THR A 64 -26.67 6.03 -13.62
N PHE A 65 -26.32 6.63 -12.50
CA PHE A 65 -26.09 5.90 -11.26
C PHE A 65 -26.90 6.51 -10.12
N VAL A 66 -27.18 5.69 -9.11
CA VAL A 66 -27.79 6.16 -7.86
C VAL A 66 -26.69 6.54 -6.88
N VAL A 67 -26.80 7.70 -6.24
CA VAL A 67 -25.84 8.06 -5.18
C VAL A 67 -26.28 7.38 -3.87
N PRO A 68 -25.47 6.50 -3.26
CA PRO A 68 -25.77 5.96 -1.94
C PRO A 68 -25.38 6.98 -0.85
N PRO A 69 -26.17 7.15 0.22
CA PRO A 69 -25.75 7.93 1.38
C PRO A 69 -24.53 7.28 2.06
N TYR A 70 -23.73 8.08 2.77
CA TYR A 70 -22.53 7.60 3.45
C TYR A 70 -22.82 6.42 4.42
N ASP A 71 -23.99 6.40 5.06
CA ASP A 71 -24.45 5.30 5.92
C ASP A 71 -24.49 3.96 5.16
N ILE A 72 -24.95 4.01 3.91
CA ILE A 72 -25.05 2.84 3.03
C ILE A 72 -23.68 2.45 2.50
N ILE A 73 -22.76 3.39 2.29
CA ILE A 73 -21.36 3.06 1.99
C ILE A 73 -20.72 2.27 3.14
N ILE A 74 -20.95 2.68 4.40
CA ILE A 74 -20.49 1.94 5.59
C ILE A 74 -21.16 0.56 5.68
N LEU A 75 -22.45 0.46 5.38
CA LEU A 75 -23.15 -0.81 5.28
C LEU A 75 -22.50 -1.72 4.24
N LEU A 76 -22.23 -1.23 3.03
CA LEU A 76 -21.60 -1.98 1.95
C LEU A 76 -20.21 -2.49 2.37
N LEU A 77 -19.38 -1.62 2.98
CA LEU A 77 -18.09 -2.03 3.55
C LEU A 77 -18.25 -3.12 4.62
N THR A 78 -19.28 -3.03 5.45
CA THR A 78 -19.58 -4.07 6.45
C THR A 78 -20.02 -5.38 5.78
N LEU A 79 -20.83 -5.33 4.71
CA LEU A 79 -21.24 -6.52 3.95
C LEU A 79 -20.08 -7.22 3.25
N VAL A 80 -19.04 -6.50 2.82
CA VAL A 80 -17.81 -7.11 2.27
C VAL A 80 -17.19 -8.10 3.26
N THR A 81 -17.28 -7.82 4.57
CA THR A 81 -16.68 -8.65 5.62
C THR A 81 -17.41 -9.96 5.89
N VAL A 82 -18.55 -10.23 5.25
CA VAL A 82 -19.37 -11.44 5.47
C VAL A 82 -19.31 -12.32 4.22
N SER A 83 -18.69 -13.51 4.30
CA SER A 83 -18.37 -14.33 3.11
C SER A 83 -18.94 -15.75 3.19
N LYS A 84 -18.78 -16.55 2.13
CA LYS A 84 -19.15 -17.97 2.17
C LYS A 84 -18.27 -18.82 3.10
N TYR A 85 -17.01 -18.43 3.34
CA TYR A 85 -16.16 -19.15 4.28
C TYR A 85 -16.31 -18.63 5.71
N TYR A 86 -16.77 -17.38 5.90
CA TYR A 86 -17.01 -16.75 7.19
C TYR A 86 -18.46 -16.29 7.34
N LYS A 87 -19.21 -16.93 8.25
CA LYS A 87 -20.66 -16.73 8.48
C LYS A 87 -21.57 -17.20 7.35
N GLU A 88 -21.22 -18.31 6.71
CA GLU A 88 -21.97 -18.94 5.62
C GLU A 88 -23.48 -19.07 5.87
N ALA A 89 -23.88 -19.56 7.05
CA ALA A 89 -25.29 -19.77 7.39
C ALA A 89 -26.09 -18.46 7.36
N THR A 90 -25.47 -17.36 7.76
CA THR A 90 -26.09 -16.03 7.73
C THR A 90 -26.19 -15.51 6.29
N VAL A 91 -25.15 -15.70 5.48
CA VAL A 91 -25.16 -15.31 4.05
C VAL A 91 -26.27 -16.06 3.32
N ARG A 92 -26.35 -17.39 3.46
CA ARG A 92 -27.35 -18.22 2.78
C ARG A 92 -28.79 -17.82 3.10
N LYS A 93 -29.07 -17.40 4.34
CA LYS A 93 -30.41 -16.97 4.76
C LYS A 93 -30.85 -15.64 4.14
N ASN A 94 -29.89 -14.78 3.77
CA ASN A 94 -30.15 -13.41 3.31
C ASN A 94 -29.89 -13.24 1.81
N ASP A 95 -29.49 -14.29 1.10
CA ASP A 95 -29.22 -14.28 -0.34
C ASP A 95 -30.34 -15.04 -1.06
N TYR A 96 -31.49 -14.37 -1.25
CA TYR A 96 -32.67 -14.96 -1.89
C TYR A 96 -32.50 -15.19 -3.39
N TYR A 97 -31.57 -14.45 -4.03
CA TYR A 97 -31.31 -14.55 -5.46
C TYR A 97 -30.21 -15.56 -5.76
N VAL A 98 -30.55 -16.85 -5.68
CA VAL A 98 -29.72 -17.91 -6.27
C VAL A 98 -29.48 -17.67 -7.78
N LEU A 99 -30.36 -16.89 -8.43
CA LEU A 99 -30.40 -16.59 -9.86
C LEU A 99 -29.24 -15.72 -10.39
N THR A 100 -28.70 -14.78 -9.62
CA THR A 100 -27.53 -13.97 -10.08
C THR A 100 -26.21 -14.71 -9.87
N GLY A 101 -26.19 -15.78 -9.07
CA GLY A 101 -25.03 -16.62 -8.77
C GLY A 101 -23.91 -15.94 -7.96
N LYS A 102 -23.97 -14.61 -7.74
CA LYS A 102 -22.96 -13.82 -7.03
C LYS A 102 -23.43 -13.46 -5.61
N GLN A 103 -22.56 -13.65 -4.64
CA GLN A 103 -22.82 -13.40 -3.21
C GLN A 103 -22.87 -11.91 -2.86
N LEU A 104 -23.58 -11.58 -1.77
CA LEU A 104 -23.67 -10.24 -1.19
C LEU A 104 -22.31 -9.53 -1.06
N ASN A 105 -21.27 -10.18 -0.54
CA ASN A 105 -19.94 -9.57 -0.40
C ASN A 105 -19.30 -9.22 -1.74
N LYS A 106 -19.34 -10.14 -2.72
CA LYS A 106 -18.75 -9.91 -4.05
C LYS A 106 -19.50 -8.83 -4.82
N ARG A 107 -20.82 -8.79 -4.69
CA ARG A 107 -21.69 -7.72 -5.22
C ARG A 107 -21.34 -6.37 -4.59
N SER A 108 -21.21 -6.33 -3.25
CA SER A 108 -20.81 -5.11 -2.53
C SER A 108 -19.42 -4.60 -2.95
N ILE A 109 -18.44 -5.49 -3.13
CA ILE A 109 -17.11 -5.11 -3.66
C ILE A 109 -17.25 -4.53 -5.08
N ALA A 110 -18.04 -5.15 -5.95
CA ALA A 110 -18.20 -4.70 -7.33
C ALA A 110 -18.80 -3.30 -7.39
N ILE A 111 -19.88 -3.07 -6.64
CA ILE A 111 -20.55 -1.77 -6.53
C ILE A 111 -19.60 -0.68 -6.02
N LEU A 112 -18.88 -0.96 -4.91
CA LEU A 112 -17.94 0.00 -4.35
C LEU A 112 -16.79 0.32 -5.31
N LYS A 113 -16.26 -0.69 -6.02
CA LYS A 113 -15.22 -0.49 -7.04
C LYS A 113 -15.72 0.34 -8.20
N ASN A 114 -16.92 0.06 -8.70
CA ASN A 114 -17.54 0.82 -9.78
C ASN A 114 -17.69 2.30 -9.39
N TYR A 115 -18.18 2.60 -8.18
CA TYR A 115 -18.24 3.99 -7.72
C TYR A 115 -16.87 4.66 -7.59
N ILE A 116 -15.85 3.95 -7.11
CA ILE A 116 -14.49 4.48 -7.06
C ILE A 116 -13.93 4.72 -8.47
N GLU A 117 -14.24 3.85 -9.44
CA GLU A 117 -13.88 4.05 -10.86
C GLU A 117 -14.57 5.29 -11.43
N ILE A 118 -15.88 5.46 -11.20
CA ILE A 118 -16.64 6.67 -11.57
C ILE A 118 -16.00 7.94 -10.96
N LEU A 119 -15.59 7.89 -9.69
CA LEU A 119 -14.96 9.03 -9.02
C LEU A 119 -13.54 9.32 -9.52
N ASN A 120 -12.78 8.30 -9.95
CA ASN A 120 -11.46 8.48 -10.54
C ASN A 120 -11.53 9.06 -11.95
N GLU A 121 -12.49 8.63 -12.76
CA GLU A 121 -12.71 9.15 -14.12
C GLU A 121 -13.34 10.54 -14.08
N PHE A 122 -14.28 10.77 -13.17
CA PHE A 122 -15.03 12.02 -12.98
C PHE A 122 -15.58 12.59 -14.30
N ASP A 123 -16.09 11.72 -15.18
CA ASP A 123 -16.52 12.09 -16.53
C ASP A 123 -17.87 12.84 -16.51
N CYS A 124 -17.80 14.17 -16.60
CA CYS A 124 -18.97 15.06 -16.68
C CYS A 124 -19.70 15.00 -18.05
N GLY A 125 -19.11 14.36 -19.07
CA GLY A 125 -19.77 14.09 -20.34
C GLY A 125 -20.67 12.86 -20.27
N LYS A 126 -20.29 11.88 -19.45
CA LYS A 126 -21.08 10.66 -19.20
C LYS A 126 -22.12 10.84 -18.11
N TYR A 127 -21.77 11.48 -17.00
CA TYR A 127 -22.65 11.60 -15.85
C TYR A 127 -22.96 13.06 -15.47
N ASP A 128 -24.12 13.24 -14.84
CA ASP A 128 -24.49 14.53 -14.26
C ASP A 128 -23.49 14.96 -13.17
N ARG A 129 -23.01 16.19 -13.32
CA ARG A 129 -22.00 16.77 -12.44
C ARG A 129 -22.43 16.81 -10.98
N TYR A 130 -23.68 17.19 -10.70
CA TYR A 130 -24.17 17.26 -9.33
C TYR A 130 -24.11 15.88 -8.67
N SER A 131 -24.48 14.84 -9.41
CA SER A 131 -24.49 13.46 -8.95
C SER A 131 -23.06 12.96 -8.65
N LEU A 132 -22.08 13.33 -9.48
CA LEU A 132 -20.65 13.06 -9.23
C LEU A 132 -20.14 13.78 -7.96
N GLU A 133 -20.49 15.06 -7.81
CA GLU A 133 -20.15 15.86 -6.63
C GLU A 133 -20.74 15.28 -5.34
N LEU A 134 -22.01 14.91 -5.39
CA LEU A 134 -22.69 14.30 -4.25
C LEU A 134 -22.09 12.93 -3.93
N LEU A 135 -21.80 12.08 -4.92
CA LEU A 135 -21.14 10.79 -4.71
C LEU A 135 -19.79 10.96 -4.01
N ARG A 136 -18.98 11.91 -4.49
CA ARG A 136 -17.69 12.25 -3.90
C ARG A 136 -17.86 12.69 -2.44
N CYS A 137 -18.82 13.56 -2.18
CA CYS A 137 -19.17 14.00 -0.83
C CYS A 137 -19.53 12.81 0.08
N GLN A 138 -20.38 11.87 -0.37
CA GLN A 138 -20.77 10.71 0.45
C GLN A 138 -19.59 9.79 0.77
N PHE A 139 -18.70 9.54 -0.20
CA PHE A 139 -17.49 8.75 0.03
C PHE A 139 -16.52 9.43 1.01
N PHE A 140 -16.36 10.75 0.91
CA PHE A 140 -15.51 11.53 1.81
C PHE A 140 -16.07 11.54 3.25
N LEU A 141 -17.38 11.74 3.42
CA LEU A 141 -18.03 11.62 4.72
C LEU A 141 -17.85 10.22 5.31
N ALA A 142 -17.97 9.16 4.48
CA ALA A 142 -17.80 7.79 4.94
C ALA A 142 -16.39 7.52 5.45
N ILE A 143 -15.33 7.91 4.73
CA ILE A 143 -13.96 7.66 5.19
C ILE A 143 -13.58 8.49 6.42
N GLU A 144 -14.08 9.72 6.52
CA GLU A 144 -13.89 10.54 7.71
C GLU A 144 -14.56 9.88 8.91
N LEU A 145 -15.78 9.34 8.77
CA LEU A 145 -16.47 8.62 9.84
C LEU A 145 -15.74 7.36 10.33
N ILE A 146 -14.97 6.69 9.47
CA ILE A 146 -14.23 5.45 9.83
C ILE A 146 -13.06 5.74 10.76
N PHE A 147 -12.32 6.84 10.57
CA PHE A 147 -11.07 7.11 11.28
C PHE A 147 -11.00 8.46 12.05
N ASN A 148 -12.10 9.21 12.21
CA ASN A 148 -12.08 10.51 12.87
C ASN A 148 -11.71 10.45 14.37
N LYS A 149 -10.51 10.93 14.71
CA LYS A 149 -9.96 10.98 16.08
C LYS A 149 -10.01 12.38 16.73
N GLU A 150 -10.39 13.44 16.01
CA GLU A 150 -10.10 14.82 16.45
C GLU A 150 -10.94 15.30 17.65
N LYS A 151 -12.01 14.59 18.05
CA LYS A 151 -12.81 14.94 19.25
C LYS A 151 -12.30 14.35 20.58
N ARG A 152 -11.17 13.62 20.62
CA ARG A 152 -10.71 12.92 21.84
C ARG A 152 -9.59 13.60 22.63
N THR A 153 -9.13 14.78 22.22
CA THR A 153 -8.03 15.49 22.89
C THR A 153 -8.33 15.93 24.34
N ASP A 154 -9.58 15.93 24.79
CA ASP A 154 -9.94 16.36 26.15
C ASP A 154 -9.84 15.30 27.26
N ILE A 155 -9.61 14.02 26.93
CA ILE A 155 -9.60 12.94 27.94
C ILE A 155 -8.17 12.67 28.49
N ARG A 156 -7.12 13.18 27.83
CA ARG A 156 -5.72 12.93 28.20
C ARG A 156 -5.28 13.56 29.54
N ASN A 157 -6.11 14.39 30.17
CA ASN A 157 -5.77 15.06 31.45
C ASN A 157 -6.23 14.31 32.73
N ARG A 158 -6.78 13.09 32.66
CA ARG A 158 -7.34 12.43 33.85
C ARG A 158 -6.66 11.17 34.40
N PHE A 159 -5.55 10.69 33.84
CA PHE A 159 -4.84 9.55 34.43
C PHE A 159 -3.46 9.93 34.97
N LYS A 160 -3.47 10.33 36.24
CA LYS A 160 -2.31 10.50 37.11
C LYS A 160 -1.50 9.20 37.18
N ARG A 161 -0.19 9.35 36.98
CA ARG A 161 0.87 8.39 37.27
C ARG A 161 0.66 7.73 38.65
N ARG A 162 0.50 6.41 38.69
CA ARG A 162 0.94 5.60 39.83
C ARG A 162 2.17 4.82 39.37
N ARG A 163 3.32 5.10 39.99
CA ARG A 163 4.54 4.30 39.86
C ARG A 163 4.29 2.98 40.61
N ALA A 164 4.50 1.86 39.93
CA ALA A 164 4.83 0.60 40.57
C ALA A 164 6.26 0.25 40.15
N GLU A 165 7.12 0.04 41.14
CA GLU A 165 8.47 -0.48 40.98
C GLU A 165 8.40 -2.02 40.84
N VAL A 166 9.41 -2.57 40.16
CA VAL A 166 9.76 -3.99 39.95
C VAL A 166 9.43 -4.55 38.55
N GLU A 167 10.53 -4.82 37.82
CA GLU A 167 10.76 -5.63 36.61
C GLU A 167 10.03 -5.26 35.30
N PHE A 168 10.85 -5.02 34.27
CA PHE A 168 10.48 -4.60 32.92
C PHE A 168 9.85 -5.76 32.12
N GLU A 169 8.57 -6.02 32.36
CA GLU A 169 7.64 -6.42 31.31
C GLU A 169 6.70 -5.25 31.07
N ILE A 170 6.84 -4.56 29.93
CA ILE A 170 5.80 -3.65 29.45
C ILE A 170 4.69 -4.52 28.87
N GLU A 171 3.97 -5.19 29.77
CA GLU A 171 2.65 -5.71 29.50
C GLU A 171 1.78 -4.48 29.24
N TYR A 172 1.46 -4.22 27.97
CA TYR A 172 0.35 -3.35 27.63
C TYR A 172 -0.91 -4.07 28.10
N LEU A 173 -1.18 -3.97 29.41
CA LEU A 173 -2.47 -4.25 30.00
C LEU A 173 -3.48 -3.52 29.12
N THR A 174 -4.19 -4.32 28.32
CA THR A 174 -5.53 -3.99 27.87
C THR A 174 -6.24 -3.46 29.09
N SER A 175 -6.36 -2.14 29.19
CA SER A 175 -7.35 -1.55 30.06
C SER A 175 -8.62 -2.27 29.68
N SER A 176 -9.14 -3.05 30.63
CA SER A 176 -10.49 -3.55 30.67
C SER A 176 -11.39 -2.34 30.43
N VAL A 177 -11.64 -2.05 29.16
CA VAL A 177 -12.72 -1.17 28.76
C VAL A 177 -13.93 -2.01 29.10
N ASP A 178 -14.60 -1.60 30.18
CA ASP A 178 -15.91 -2.10 30.55
C ASP A 178 -16.72 -2.35 29.28
N GLU A 179 -16.99 -3.63 28.98
CA GLU A 179 -17.87 -4.03 27.87
C GLU A 179 -19.33 -3.59 28.10
N ASN A 180 -19.59 -2.85 29.19
CA ASN A 180 -20.91 -2.42 29.65
C ASN A 180 -21.24 -0.95 29.37
N ASN A 181 -20.34 -0.15 28.81
CA ASN A 181 -20.65 1.22 28.33
C ASN A 181 -20.77 1.23 26.81
N ASP A 182 -21.85 0.64 26.30
CA ASP A 182 -22.21 0.59 24.86
C ASP A 182 -22.77 1.92 24.32
N ASP A 183 -22.62 3.02 25.07
CA ASP A 183 -23.26 4.32 24.81
C ASP A 183 -22.31 5.43 24.33
N ASP A 184 -21.07 5.09 23.97
CA ASP A 184 -20.20 6.00 23.22
C ASP A 184 -20.60 6.00 21.73
N THR A 185 -21.81 6.50 21.41
CA THR A 185 -22.12 6.95 20.05
C THR A 185 -21.21 8.12 19.70
N ILE A 186 -20.09 7.75 19.07
CA ILE A 186 -19.34 8.46 18.03
C ILE A 186 -19.86 9.89 17.81
N GLY A 187 -19.06 10.88 18.20
CA GLY A 187 -19.38 12.31 18.06
C GLY A 187 -19.44 12.85 16.62
N PHE A 188 -19.84 12.04 15.64
CA PHE A 188 -20.15 12.48 14.29
C PHE A 188 -21.65 12.74 14.19
N GLN A 189 -22.03 14.01 14.10
CA GLN A 189 -23.42 14.40 13.86
C GLN A 189 -23.68 14.32 12.36
N ASN A 190 -24.72 13.61 11.93
CA ASN A 190 -25.09 13.54 10.53
C ASN A 190 -25.25 14.98 9.99
N PRO A 191 -24.51 15.38 8.93
CA PRO A 191 -24.66 16.70 8.35
C PRO A 191 -26.02 16.90 7.65
N TYR A 192 -26.76 15.82 7.36
CA TYR A 192 -28.10 15.85 6.79
C TYR A 192 -29.16 15.63 7.87
N ASN A 193 -30.03 16.61 8.07
CA ASN A 193 -31.19 16.49 8.98
C ASN A 193 -32.47 16.01 8.26
N SER A 194 -32.39 15.76 6.95
CA SER A 194 -33.55 15.55 6.09
C SER A 194 -34.07 14.11 6.06
N TYR A 195 -33.31 13.13 6.54
CA TYR A 195 -33.69 11.72 6.58
C TYR A 195 -33.19 11.04 7.85
N ILE A 196 -33.74 9.86 8.17
CA ILE A 196 -33.30 9.05 9.32
C ILE A 196 -32.14 8.14 8.88
N PRO A 197 -30.94 8.29 9.47
CA PRO A 197 -29.77 7.49 9.11
C PRO A 197 -29.89 6.04 9.55
N PHE A 198 -29.42 5.12 8.71
CA PHE A 198 -29.30 3.72 9.08
C PHE A 198 -28.37 3.50 10.30
N LEU A 199 -27.26 4.24 10.37
CA LEU A 199 -26.25 4.08 11.43
C LEU A 199 -26.77 4.48 12.83
N ASP A 200 -27.81 5.31 12.90
CA ASP A 200 -28.42 5.74 14.17
C ASP A 200 -29.27 4.63 14.81
N ARG A 201 -29.80 3.70 14.00
CA ARG A 201 -30.72 2.65 14.45
C ARG A 201 -30.04 1.30 14.62
N ASN A 202 -29.07 0.98 13.77
CA ASN A 202 -28.45 -0.33 13.74
C ASN A 202 -26.96 -0.21 14.04
N LYS A 203 -26.47 -1.00 15.01
CA LYS A 203 -25.03 -1.11 15.32
C LYS A 203 -24.37 -2.35 14.69
N THR A 204 -25.15 -3.24 14.08
CA THR A 204 -24.69 -4.49 13.50
C THR A 204 -25.37 -4.83 12.17
N VAL A 205 -24.66 -5.56 11.31
CA VAL A 205 -25.14 -6.06 10.02
C VAL A 205 -24.72 -7.53 9.92
N LEU A 206 -25.69 -8.44 9.77
CA LEU A 206 -25.45 -9.89 9.69
C LEU A 206 -24.56 -10.42 10.84
N GLY A 207 -24.74 -9.84 12.03
CA GLY A 207 -24.01 -10.15 13.26
C GLY A 207 -22.58 -9.60 13.33
N ASN A 208 -22.10 -8.82 12.36
CA ASN A 208 -20.86 -8.04 12.47
C ASN A 208 -21.21 -6.65 13.01
N LYS A 209 -20.41 -6.12 13.95
CA LYS A 209 -20.46 -4.70 14.30
C LYS A 209 -20.13 -3.86 13.06
N LEU A 210 -20.77 -2.71 12.91
CA LEU A 210 -20.54 -1.84 11.76
C LEU A 210 -19.07 -1.47 11.61
N PHE A 211 -18.66 -1.33 10.34
CA PHE A 211 -17.27 -1.11 9.97
C PHE A 211 -16.66 0.14 10.63
N ASN A 212 -17.40 1.25 10.68
CA ASN A 212 -16.96 2.46 11.36
C ASN A 212 -16.80 2.27 12.87
N ILE A 213 -17.66 1.50 13.54
CA ILE A 213 -17.55 1.23 14.99
C ILE A 213 -16.27 0.42 15.28
N VAL A 214 -15.97 -0.57 14.44
CA VAL A 214 -14.79 -1.42 14.61
C VAL A 214 -13.50 -0.64 14.37
N LEU A 215 -13.48 0.18 13.32
CA LEU A 215 -12.28 0.91 12.90
C LEU A 215 -12.12 2.31 13.51
N ASN A 216 -13.08 2.83 14.26
CA ASN A 216 -12.88 4.07 15.02
C ASN A 216 -12.14 3.85 16.36
N LYS A 217 -11.69 2.62 16.63
CA LYS A 217 -10.84 2.32 17.80
C LYS A 217 -9.44 2.90 17.63
N ARG A 218 -8.73 3.12 18.74
CA ARG A 218 -7.32 3.49 18.70
C ARG A 218 -6.53 2.35 18.04
N ASP A 219 -5.57 2.70 17.19
CA ASP A 219 -4.67 1.77 16.48
C ASP A 219 -5.39 0.71 15.61
N SER A 220 -6.66 0.97 15.26
CA SER A 220 -7.46 0.11 14.40
C SER A 220 -6.96 0.04 12.95
N PHE A 221 -6.50 1.17 12.40
CA PHE A 221 -5.97 1.25 11.04
C PHE A 221 -4.67 0.46 10.91
N ILE A 222 -3.74 0.65 11.86
CA ILE A 222 -2.50 -0.13 11.89
C ILE A 222 -2.80 -1.61 12.13
N ASN A 223 -3.77 -1.96 12.97
CA ASN A 223 -4.20 -3.34 13.12
C ASN A 223 -4.80 -3.92 11.83
N LEU A 224 -5.64 -3.16 11.12
CA LEU A 224 -6.17 -3.54 9.80
C LEU A 224 -5.03 -3.79 8.80
N LEU A 225 -4.06 -2.88 8.74
CA LEU A 225 -2.90 -3.00 7.86
C LEU A 225 -2.10 -4.26 8.19
N ILE A 226 -1.69 -4.43 9.44
CA ILE A 226 -0.89 -5.58 9.89
C ILE A 226 -1.65 -6.88 9.67
N TRP A 227 -2.94 -6.94 10.03
CA TRP A 227 -3.79 -8.10 9.82
C TRP A 227 -3.90 -8.48 8.34
N THR A 228 -4.04 -7.49 7.46
CA THR A 228 -4.10 -7.73 6.02
C THR A 228 -2.76 -8.26 5.50
N LEU A 229 -1.66 -7.62 5.88
CA LEU A 229 -0.34 -7.88 5.33
C LEU A 229 0.33 -9.14 5.90
N SER A 230 0.10 -9.49 7.18
CA SER A 230 0.62 -10.73 7.76
C SER A 230 -0.02 -11.94 7.10
N ASN A 231 -1.36 -11.90 6.96
CA ASN A 231 -2.15 -13.00 6.41
C ASN A 231 -2.07 -13.10 4.87
N SER A 232 -1.49 -12.10 4.20
CA SER A 232 -1.39 -12.06 2.74
C SER A 232 -0.45 -13.10 2.13
N LEU A 233 0.49 -13.62 2.92
CA LEU A 233 1.49 -14.61 2.50
C LEU A 233 1.31 -15.95 3.19
N GLU A 234 0.30 -16.09 4.06
CA GLU A 234 0.07 -17.30 4.84
C GLU A 234 -0.24 -18.52 3.98
N GLU A 235 0.21 -19.69 4.45
CA GLU A 235 -0.11 -20.98 3.84
C GLU A 235 -1.50 -21.47 4.26
N ASP A 236 -1.94 -21.09 5.47
CA ASP A 236 -3.28 -21.39 5.96
C ASP A 236 -4.34 -20.78 5.03
N THR A 237 -5.26 -21.63 4.58
CA THR A 237 -6.27 -21.24 3.59
C THR A 237 -7.28 -20.25 4.18
N ALA A 238 -7.61 -20.35 5.47
CA ALA A 238 -8.57 -19.47 6.12
C ALA A 238 -8.03 -18.04 6.22
N LEU A 239 -6.81 -17.92 6.73
CA LEU A 239 -6.11 -16.66 6.89
C LEU A 239 -5.86 -16.00 5.54
N TYR A 240 -5.38 -16.77 4.57
CA TYR A 240 -5.13 -16.25 3.22
C TYR A 240 -6.42 -15.78 2.53
N LEU A 241 -7.51 -16.57 2.58
CA LEU A 241 -8.78 -16.16 1.99
C LEU A 241 -9.33 -14.92 2.68
N SER A 242 -9.21 -14.82 4.01
CA SER A 242 -9.62 -13.63 4.73
C SER A 242 -8.89 -12.38 4.25
N SER A 243 -7.56 -12.44 4.14
CA SER A 243 -6.77 -11.33 3.60
C SER A 243 -7.14 -11.04 2.14
N GLN A 244 -7.12 -12.05 1.27
CA GLN A 244 -7.25 -11.88 -0.17
C GLN A 244 -8.65 -11.47 -0.63
N GLU A 245 -9.70 -12.01 -0.01
CA GLU A 245 -11.09 -11.81 -0.46
C GLU A 245 -11.84 -10.71 0.25
N ILE A 246 -11.41 -10.31 1.46
CA ILE A 246 -12.06 -9.28 2.28
C ILE A 246 -11.12 -8.10 2.46
N TRP A 247 -9.99 -8.30 3.15
CA TRP A 247 -9.24 -7.17 3.70
C TRP A 247 -8.37 -6.45 2.68
N MET A 248 -7.75 -7.16 1.74
CA MET A 248 -7.03 -6.53 0.64
C MET A 248 -7.94 -5.63 -0.21
N PRO A 249 -9.13 -6.09 -0.68
CA PRO A 249 -10.09 -5.21 -1.35
C PRO A 249 -10.47 -4.00 -0.52
N ILE A 250 -10.80 -4.19 0.77
CA ILE A 250 -11.19 -3.10 1.67
C ILE A 250 -10.06 -2.08 1.82
N LEU A 251 -8.84 -2.54 2.13
CA LEU A 251 -7.68 -1.67 2.28
C LEU A 251 -7.39 -0.94 0.98
N GLN A 252 -7.45 -1.63 -0.17
CA GLN A 252 -7.26 -1.01 -1.47
C GLN A 252 -8.26 0.14 -1.71
N MET A 253 -9.55 -0.09 -1.44
CA MET A 253 -10.61 0.92 -1.58
C MET A 253 -10.42 2.10 -0.64
N ILE A 254 -10.10 1.85 0.63
CA ILE A 254 -9.81 2.92 1.60
C ILE A 254 -8.66 3.80 1.10
N LEU A 255 -7.56 3.19 0.62
CA LEU A 255 -6.42 3.95 0.10
C LEU A 255 -6.77 4.75 -1.16
N ASP A 256 -7.59 4.21 -2.06
CA ASP A 256 -8.05 4.95 -3.25
C ASP A 256 -8.89 6.16 -2.87
N ILE A 257 -9.81 6.02 -1.91
CA ILE A 257 -10.66 7.14 -1.47
C ILE A 257 -9.83 8.20 -0.74
N TYR A 258 -8.84 7.81 0.07
CA TYR A 258 -7.93 8.76 0.71
C TYR A 258 -7.06 9.52 -0.30
N LEU A 259 -6.61 8.87 -1.38
CA LEU A 259 -5.91 9.54 -2.48
C LEU A 259 -6.83 10.57 -3.16
N LEU A 260 -8.06 10.18 -3.52
CA LEU A 260 -9.04 11.09 -4.11
C LEU A 260 -9.33 12.30 -3.20
N ARG A 261 -9.51 12.05 -1.90
CA ARG A 261 -9.79 13.08 -0.89
C ARG A 261 -8.60 14.01 -0.68
N HIS A 262 -7.38 13.48 -0.75
CA HIS A 262 -6.15 14.27 -0.66
C HIS A 262 -5.93 15.13 -1.91
N ASP A 263 -6.04 14.56 -3.11
CA ASP A 263 -5.93 15.33 -4.35
C ASP A 263 -6.96 16.48 -4.37
N TYR A 264 -8.19 16.22 -3.91
CA TYR A 264 -9.20 17.26 -3.73
C TYR A 264 -8.79 18.35 -2.72
N TYR A 265 -8.22 17.95 -1.57
CA TYR A 265 -7.73 18.87 -0.53
C TYR A 265 -6.64 19.80 -1.08
N ILE A 266 -5.63 19.24 -1.76
CA ILE A 266 -4.51 20.00 -2.34
C ILE A 266 -4.99 21.01 -3.38
N GLN A 267 -6.01 20.65 -4.17
CA GLN A 267 -6.51 21.49 -5.25
C GLN A 267 -7.46 22.59 -4.78
N ASN A 268 -8.32 22.31 -3.79
CA ASN A 268 -9.46 23.18 -3.47
C ASN A 268 -9.45 23.77 -2.06
N GLU A 269 -8.84 23.10 -1.07
CA GLU A 269 -8.87 23.51 0.33
C GLU A 269 -7.55 24.17 0.78
N LEU A 270 -6.44 23.81 0.14
CA LEU A 270 -5.11 24.31 0.50
C LEU A 270 -4.87 25.72 -0.07
N THR A 271 -4.97 26.72 0.80
CA THR A 271 -4.96 28.15 0.41
C THR A 271 -3.57 28.80 0.39
N ASN A 272 -2.59 28.29 1.15
CA ASN A 272 -1.30 28.96 1.39
C ASN A 272 -0.09 28.13 0.92
N LYS A 273 0.19 28.11 -0.39
CA LYS A 273 1.38 27.45 -0.96
C LYS A 273 2.69 28.25 -0.82
N GLY A 274 2.62 29.52 -0.39
CA GLY A 274 3.77 30.45 -0.43
C GLY A 274 4.63 30.52 0.83
N ASN A 275 4.22 29.90 1.96
CA ASN A 275 5.00 29.88 3.19
C ASN A 275 5.22 28.42 3.63
N SER A 276 6.47 27.94 3.50
CA SER A 276 6.86 26.55 3.71
C SER A 276 6.41 25.96 5.04
N HIS A 277 6.64 26.67 6.15
CA HIS A 277 6.28 26.16 7.47
C HIS A 277 4.76 26.03 7.63
N PHE A 278 3.99 27.00 7.13
CA PHE A 278 2.53 26.90 7.18
C PHE A 278 2.03 25.81 6.23
N PHE A 279 2.68 25.65 5.08
CA PHE A 279 2.35 24.63 4.10
C PHE A 279 2.57 23.21 4.65
N SER A 280 3.75 22.90 5.21
CA SER A 280 4.04 21.60 5.85
C SER A 280 3.06 21.26 6.99
N ARG A 281 2.68 22.27 7.79
CA ARG A 281 1.71 22.10 8.87
C ARG A 281 0.29 21.84 8.36
N GLU A 282 -0.15 22.53 7.31
CA GLU A 282 -1.45 22.26 6.69
C GLU A 282 -1.46 20.92 5.97
N LEU A 283 -0.36 20.55 5.31
CA LEU A 283 -0.20 19.25 4.66
C LEU A 283 -0.24 18.08 5.67
N SER A 284 0.29 18.29 6.88
CA SER A 284 0.18 17.36 8.02
C SER A 284 -1.28 17.11 8.45
N ARG A 285 -2.15 18.11 8.23
CA ARG A 285 -3.59 18.05 8.48
C ARG A 285 -4.39 17.51 7.30
N SER A 286 -3.74 17.27 6.16
CA SER A 286 -4.39 16.68 5.01
C SER A 286 -4.99 15.30 5.35
N PRO A 287 -5.93 14.81 4.53
CA PRO A 287 -6.57 13.51 4.74
C PRO A 287 -5.57 12.35 4.90
N ILE A 288 -4.56 12.27 4.03
CA ILE A 288 -3.50 11.26 4.11
C ILE A 288 -2.62 11.50 5.34
N GLY A 289 -2.23 12.75 5.64
CA GLY A 289 -1.46 13.08 6.84
C GLY A 289 -2.16 12.58 8.11
N THR A 290 -3.47 12.81 8.20
CA THR A 290 -4.33 12.35 9.30
C THR A 290 -4.41 10.83 9.39
N LEU A 291 -4.55 10.13 8.26
CA LEU A 291 -4.51 8.67 8.23
C LEU A 291 -3.14 8.15 8.72
N LEU A 292 -2.04 8.70 8.24
CA LEU A 292 -0.70 8.25 8.59
C LEU A 292 -0.33 8.55 10.05
N ARG A 293 -0.82 9.67 10.62
CA ARG A 293 -0.75 9.95 12.07
C ARG A 293 -1.35 8.83 12.92
N SER A 294 -2.28 8.03 12.37
CA SER A 294 -2.86 6.89 13.08
C SER A 294 -1.90 5.71 13.30
N ILE A 295 -0.80 5.64 12.54
CA ILE A 295 0.28 4.64 12.69
C ILE A 295 1.25 5.08 13.80
N GLY A 296 1.62 6.36 13.78
CA GLY A 296 2.49 6.98 14.75
C GLY A 296 2.73 8.45 14.42
N GLU A 297 2.96 9.26 15.44
CA GLU A 297 3.26 10.70 15.28
C GLU A 297 4.77 10.95 15.24
N VAL A 298 5.50 10.49 16.27
CA VAL A 298 6.95 10.74 16.45
C VAL A 298 7.79 9.63 15.82
N ASP A 299 7.49 8.37 16.14
CA ASP A 299 8.24 7.20 15.65
C ASP A 299 7.58 6.61 14.39
N PHE A 300 7.06 7.48 13.53
CA PHE A 300 6.25 7.08 12.38
C PHE A 300 7.01 6.14 11.44
N ILE A 301 8.22 6.52 11.01
CA ILE A 301 8.97 5.79 9.98
C ILE A 301 9.26 4.36 10.43
N GLU A 302 9.73 4.16 11.66
CA GLU A 302 10.05 2.84 12.21
C GLU A 302 8.80 1.95 12.27
N ARG A 303 7.70 2.47 12.84
CA ARG A 303 6.42 1.73 12.94
C ARG A 303 5.81 1.45 11.58
N PHE A 304 5.92 2.39 10.64
CA PHE A 304 5.43 2.24 9.28
C PHE A 304 6.19 1.12 8.56
N CYS A 305 7.52 1.15 8.60
CA CYS A 305 8.37 0.11 8.02
C CYS A 305 8.08 -1.27 8.64
N GLU A 306 7.94 -1.36 9.96
CA GLU A 306 7.57 -2.60 10.64
C GLU A 306 6.22 -3.15 10.19
N SER A 307 5.21 -2.27 10.12
CA SER A 307 3.85 -2.66 9.74
C SER A 307 3.77 -3.09 8.27
N VAL A 308 4.44 -2.36 7.38
CA VAL A 308 4.39 -2.60 5.92
C VAL A 308 5.24 -3.81 5.53
N PHE A 309 6.40 -4.01 6.15
CA PHE A 309 7.32 -5.09 5.80
C PHE A 309 7.21 -6.32 6.71
N ILE A 310 6.12 -6.44 7.47
CA ILE A 310 5.83 -7.63 8.26
C ILE A 310 5.95 -8.91 7.40
N ASN A 311 6.60 -9.94 7.96
CA ASN A 311 6.86 -11.24 7.35
C ASN A 311 7.70 -11.20 6.04
N CYS A 312 8.49 -10.15 5.80
CA CYS A 312 9.34 -10.05 4.60
C CYS A 312 10.84 -10.31 4.85
N SER A 313 11.29 -10.37 6.10
CA SER A 313 12.68 -10.69 6.48
C SER A 313 12.71 -11.50 7.77
N ASP A 314 13.55 -12.54 7.84
CA ASP A 314 13.69 -13.40 9.03
C ASP A 314 14.42 -12.69 10.19
N ARG A 315 15.10 -11.57 9.90
CA ARG A 315 15.81 -10.76 10.88
C ARG A 315 14.89 -9.72 11.51
N ASN A 316 14.10 -10.17 12.48
CA ASN A 316 13.28 -9.33 13.36
C ASN A 316 14.09 -8.41 14.31
N ASP A 317 15.41 -8.25 14.11
CA ASP A 317 16.30 -7.54 15.04
C ASP A 317 16.30 -6.01 14.86
N ILE A 318 15.65 -5.47 13.82
CA ILE A 318 15.74 -4.03 13.49
C ILE A 318 14.55 -3.23 14.06
N LEU A 319 13.47 -3.88 14.50
CA LEU A 319 12.21 -3.20 14.82
C LEU A 319 11.73 -3.58 16.23
N SER A 320 11.65 -2.56 17.10
CA SER A 320 11.49 -2.70 18.54
C SER A 320 10.02 -2.70 19.00
N TYR A 321 9.07 -2.37 18.12
CA TYR A 321 7.66 -2.21 18.49
C TYR A 321 6.86 -3.48 18.19
N ARG A 322 6.88 -4.46 19.11
CA ARG A 322 5.98 -5.63 19.06
C ARG A 322 4.51 -5.21 18.95
N THR A 323 4.03 -5.02 17.73
CA THR A 323 2.65 -4.61 17.49
C THR A 323 1.80 -5.87 17.56
N VAL A 324 0.96 -5.96 18.59
CA VAL A 324 0.12 -7.14 18.82
C VAL A 324 -0.96 -7.18 17.74
N MET A 325 -0.82 -8.11 16.79
CA MET A 325 -1.83 -8.38 15.79
C MET A 325 -3.11 -8.90 16.47
N GLN A 326 -4.23 -8.21 16.25
CA GLN A 326 -5.53 -8.59 16.77
C GLN A 326 -6.50 -8.89 15.64
N ARG A 327 -7.37 -9.88 15.85
CA ARG A 327 -8.47 -10.18 14.92
C ARG A 327 -9.41 -8.99 14.87
N ILE A 328 -9.86 -8.62 13.67
CA ILE A 328 -10.77 -7.49 13.49
C ILE A 328 -12.20 -7.91 13.85
N TYR A 329 -12.63 -9.07 13.36
CA TYR A 329 -13.88 -9.71 13.77
C TYR A 329 -13.64 -11.08 14.42
N GLN A 330 -14.56 -11.48 15.30
CA GLN A 330 -14.50 -12.79 15.94
C GLN A 330 -14.73 -13.91 14.92
N ASN A 331 -13.95 -15.00 15.05
CA ASN A 331 -14.02 -16.24 14.26
C ASN A 331 -13.74 -16.11 12.74
N GLU A 332 -13.16 -15.00 12.32
CA GLU A 332 -12.80 -14.74 10.92
C GLU A 332 -11.80 -15.76 10.35
N ASN A 333 -10.93 -16.30 11.20
CA ASN A 333 -9.90 -17.27 10.85
C ASN A 333 -10.41 -18.72 10.84
N VAL A 334 -11.71 -18.95 11.03
CA VAL A 334 -12.30 -20.29 11.07
C VAL A 334 -13.13 -20.48 9.80
N ILE A 335 -12.70 -21.41 8.93
CA ILE A 335 -13.45 -21.78 7.73
C ILE A 335 -14.73 -22.52 8.14
N SER A 336 -15.85 -22.12 7.54
CA SER A 336 -17.11 -22.87 7.64
C SER A 336 -16.95 -24.30 7.12
N ASN A 337 -17.45 -25.29 7.87
CA ASN A 337 -17.35 -26.71 7.51
C ASN A 337 -17.93 -27.07 6.13
N ALA A 338 -18.87 -26.26 5.62
CA ALA A 338 -19.47 -26.49 4.29
C ALA A 338 -18.76 -25.73 3.15
N PHE A 339 -17.70 -24.97 3.46
CA PHE A 339 -16.88 -24.30 2.45
C PHE A 339 -15.78 -25.23 1.94
N LEU A 340 -15.73 -25.41 0.62
CA LEU A 340 -14.67 -26.15 -0.07
C LEU A 340 -13.84 -25.18 -0.93
N PRO A 341 -12.55 -24.96 -0.61
CA PRO A 341 -11.68 -24.13 -1.43
C PRO A 341 -11.47 -24.79 -2.80
N ARG A 342 -11.95 -24.13 -3.86
CA ARG A 342 -11.84 -24.64 -5.24
C ARG A 342 -10.59 -24.14 -5.98
N VAL A 343 -9.96 -23.08 -5.46
CA VAL A 343 -8.83 -22.41 -6.10
C VAL A 343 -7.61 -22.58 -5.21
N LYS A 344 -6.53 -23.11 -5.78
CA LYS A 344 -5.21 -23.15 -5.16
C LYS A 344 -4.38 -22.00 -5.71
N TYR A 345 -4.05 -21.04 -4.86
CA TYR A 345 -3.26 -19.87 -5.24
C TYR A 345 -1.77 -20.19 -5.19
N SER A 346 -1.03 -19.81 -6.25
CA SER A 346 0.43 -19.99 -6.29
C SER A 346 1.13 -18.97 -5.39
N ASN A 347 2.30 -19.33 -4.86
CA ASN A 347 3.09 -18.41 -4.02
C ASN A 347 3.47 -17.13 -4.77
N ASP A 348 3.78 -17.23 -6.07
CA ASP A 348 4.10 -16.06 -6.90
C ASP A 348 2.89 -15.10 -7.00
N TYR A 349 1.66 -15.62 -7.12
CA TYR A 349 0.44 -14.80 -7.10
C TYR A 349 0.21 -14.14 -5.73
N LYS A 350 0.39 -14.90 -4.63
CA LYS A 350 0.29 -14.35 -3.27
C LYS A 350 1.26 -13.19 -3.06
N MET A 351 2.53 -13.39 -3.43
CA MET A 351 3.58 -12.38 -3.34
C MET A 351 3.26 -11.15 -4.18
N LEU A 352 2.80 -11.35 -5.42
CA LEU A 352 2.43 -10.26 -6.31
C LEU A 352 1.34 -9.35 -5.69
N LYS A 353 0.25 -9.93 -5.18
CA LYS A 353 -0.84 -9.17 -4.56
C LYS A 353 -0.41 -8.51 -3.24
N SER A 354 0.32 -9.24 -2.42
CA SER A 354 0.86 -8.76 -1.15
C SER A 354 1.79 -7.55 -1.32
N MET A 355 2.69 -7.60 -2.31
CA MET A 355 3.64 -6.51 -2.61
C MET A 355 2.97 -5.31 -3.27
N SER A 356 1.92 -5.53 -4.08
CA SER A 356 1.14 -4.43 -4.67
C SER A 356 0.49 -3.54 -3.61
N ILE A 357 -0.08 -4.12 -2.54
CA ILE A 357 -0.65 -3.34 -1.44
C ILE A 357 0.44 -2.60 -0.65
N ARG A 358 1.59 -3.24 -0.41
CA ARG A 358 2.75 -2.59 0.26
C ARG A 358 3.24 -1.39 -0.52
N ARG A 359 3.43 -1.53 -1.83
CA ARG A 359 3.77 -0.41 -2.71
C ARG A 359 2.73 0.70 -2.66
N LYS A 360 1.44 0.36 -2.65
CA LYS A 360 0.38 1.37 -2.58
C LYS A 360 0.42 2.17 -1.27
N MET A 361 0.70 1.52 -0.14
CA MET A 361 0.91 2.20 1.15
C MET A 361 2.14 3.11 1.13
N ILE A 362 3.24 2.66 0.52
CA ILE A 362 4.45 3.48 0.35
C ILE A 362 4.19 4.67 -0.57
N GLY A 363 3.54 4.43 -1.71
CA GLY A 363 3.14 5.46 -2.66
C GLY A 363 2.24 6.51 -2.03
N LEU A 364 1.38 6.15 -1.07
CA LEU A 364 0.58 7.10 -0.29
C LEU A 364 1.45 8.09 0.49
N CYS A 365 2.55 7.61 1.10
CA CYS A 365 3.48 8.45 1.86
C CYS A 365 4.27 9.37 0.93
N PHE A 366 4.80 8.85 -0.17
CA PHE A 366 5.49 9.66 -1.17
C PHE A 366 4.55 10.65 -1.86
N ARG A 367 3.27 10.31 -2.06
CA ARG A 367 2.26 11.22 -2.61
C ARG A 367 2.03 12.39 -1.68
N LEU A 368 1.96 12.15 -0.36
CA LEU A 368 1.87 13.23 0.64
C LEU A 368 3.10 14.12 0.64
N LEU A 369 4.30 13.56 0.43
CA LEU A 369 5.55 14.30 0.44
C LEU A 369 5.89 14.97 -0.92
N GLN A 370 5.19 14.59 -2.00
CA GLN A 370 5.48 15.05 -3.36
C GLN A 370 5.40 16.57 -3.52
N ASP A 371 4.54 17.22 -2.73
CA ASP A 371 4.35 18.68 -2.80
C ASP A 371 5.28 19.46 -1.86
N LEU A 372 6.15 18.79 -1.09
CA LEU A 372 7.17 19.43 -0.23
C LEU A 372 8.51 19.57 -0.96
N ASP A 373 9.26 20.62 -0.64
CA ASP A 373 10.64 20.76 -1.08
C ASP A 373 11.54 19.68 -0.43
N ASP A 374 12.62 19.28 -1.10
CA ASP A 374 13.46 18.12 -0.70
C ASP A 374 14.08 18.22 0.71
N ASP A 375 14.34 19.45 1.18
CA ASP A 375 14.91 19.72 2.52
C ASP A 375 13.84 19.84 3.62
N GLU A 376 12.56 19.88 3.23
CA GLU A 376 11.47 20.07 4.16
C GLU A 376 11.03 18.77 4.82
N ARG A 377 10.45 18.92 6.01
CA ARG A 377 9.95 17.80 6.79
C ARG A 377 8.51 18.07 7.18
N LEU A 378 7.73 17.02 7.13
CA LEU A 378 6.39 17.03 7.67
C LEU A 378 6.49 17.08 9.20
N GLU A 379 5.68 17.93 9.85
CA GLU A 379 5.68 18.03 11.31
C GLU A 379 5.08 16.77 11.96
N LEU A 380 3.89 16.35 11.50
CA LEU A 380 3.14 15.22 12.05
C LEU A 380 2.33 14.48 10.95
N PRO A 381 2.62 13.21 10.65
CA PRO A 381 3.70 12.40 11.20
C PRO A 381 5.08 12.95 10.82
N LYS A 382 6.06 12.82 11.71
CA LYS A 382 7.41 13.33 11.44
C LYS A 382 8.10 12.48 10.38
N MET A 383 8.25 13.02 9.17
CA MET A 383 8.94 12.33 8.07
C MET A 383 9.45 13.30 6.99
N SER A 384 10.42 12.85 6.19
CA SER A 384 10.89 13.50 4.97
C SER A 384 11.13 12.47 3.89
N THR A 385 11.20 12.90 2.63
CA THR A 385 11.40 12.01 1.46
C THR A 385 12.65 11.14 1.64
N ASN A 386 13.79 11.77 1.98
CA ASN A 386 15.08 11.07 2.13
C ASN A 386 15.05 10.07 3.30
N THR A 387 14.55 10.47 4.47
CA THR A 387 14.55 9.61 5.67
C THR A 387 13.58 8.42 5.55
N LEU A 388 12.45 8.64 4.87
CA LEU A 388 11.50 7.58 4.56
C LEU A 388 12.07 6.61 3.51
N GLY A 389 12.63 7.15 2.42
CA GLY A 389 13.27 6.38 1.35
C GLY A 389 14.36 5.47 1.89
N ASP A 390 15.32 6.03 2.63
CA ASP A 390 16.40 5.30 3.28
C ASP A 390 15.91 4.12 4.14
N SER A 391 14.87 4.36 4.94
CA SER A 391 14.34 3.34 5.85
C SER A 391 13.64 2.21 5.09
N ILE A 392 12.88 2.55 4.05
CA ILE A 392 12.26 1.58 3.13
C ILE A 392 13.34 0.74 2.43
N ILE A 393 14.38 1.38 1.90
CA ILE A 393 15.48 0.71 1.19
C ILE A 393 16.20 -0.28 2.11
N ARG A 394 16.47 0.12 3.37
CA ARG A 394 17.05 -0.79 4.38
C ARG A 394 16.18 -2.02 4.60
N CYS A 395 14.85 -1.88 4.63
CA CYS A 395 13.95 -3.04 4.73
C CYS A 395 13.98 -3.91 3.47
N VAL A 396 13.84 -3.30 2.29
CA VAL A 396 13.72 -4.00 1.00
C VAL A 396 15.01 -4.76 0.65
N ILE A 397 16.19 -4.16 0.87
CA ILE A 397 17.47 -4.84 0.62
C ILE A 397 17.67 -6.05 1.52
N ASN A 398 17.04 -6.09 2.70
CA ASN A 398 17.14 -7.21 3.63
C ASN A 398 16.17 -8.36 3.34
N PHE A 399 15.38 -8.31 2.26
CA PHE A 399 14.53 -9.44 1.88
C PHE A 399 15.37 -10.68 1.59
N ASP A 400 15.08 -11.78 2.29
CA ASP A 400 15.79 -13.05 2.12
C ASP A 400 15.38 -13.75 0.81
N ASN A 401 14.13 -13.53 0.37
CA ASN A 401 13.59 -14.12 -0.84
C ASN A 401 13.70 -13.16 -2.04
N ILE A 402 14.54 -13.52 -3.01
CA ILE A 402 14.73 -12.74 -4.25
C ILE A 402 13.43 -12.56 -5.06
N LYS A 403 12.49 -13.52 -4.98
CA LYS A 403 11.19 -13.39 -5.63
C LYS A 403 10.35 -12.31 -4.97
N GLN A 404 10.38 -12.17 -3.64
CA GLN A 404 9.69 -11.07 -2.95
C GLN A 404 10.26 -9.72 -3.38
N PHE A 405 11.59 -9.62 -3.47
CA PHE A 405 12.26 -8.40 -3.97
C PHE A 405 11.82 -8.07 -5.41
N LYS A 406 11.80 -9.08 -6.29
CA LYS A 406 11.31 -8.92 -7.66
C LYS A 406 9.84 -8.48 -7.71
N MET A 407 8.97 -9.08 -6.89
CA MET A 407 7.54 -8.75 -6.85
C MET A 407 7.28 -7.39 -6.21
N PHE A 408 8.15 -6.93 -5.30
CA PHE A 408 8.12 -5.58 -4.75
C PHE A 408 8.29 -4.53 -5.83
N PHE A 409 9.20 -4.72 -6.79
CA PHE A 409 9.37 -3.76 -7.89
C PHE A 409 8.52 -4.06 -9.14
N TYR A 410 7.74 -5.13 -9.14
CA TYR A 410 6.87 -5.44 -10.28
C TYR A 410 5.62 -4.55 -10.27
N THR A 411 5.47 -3.73 -11.31
CA THR A 411 4.26 -2.90 -11.52
C THR A 411 3.55 -3.21 -12.84
N GLU A 412 2.21 -3.20 -12.80
CA GLU A 412 1.33 -3.29 -13.96
C GLU A 412 0.97 -1.90 -14.51
N MET A 413 0.91 -0.87 -13.64
CA MET A 413 0.54 0.50 -13.99
C MET A 413 1.71 1.45 -13.73
N ILE A 414 2.63 1.52 -14.70
CA ILE A 414 3.86 2.32 -14.62
C ILE A 414 3.56 3.78 -14.26
N SER A 415 2.55 4.39 -14.91
CA SER A 415 2.15 5.78 -14.66
C SER A 415 1.82 6.10 -13.21
N LYS A 416 1.22 5.16 -12.48
CA LYS A 416 0.77 5.36 -11.09
C LYS A 416 1.89 5.28 -10.07
N GLU A 417 3.05 4.70 -10.42
CA GLU A 417 4.16 4.48 -9.49
C GLU A 417 5.46 5.18 -9.95
N LEU A 418 5.42 5.91 -11.06
CA LEU A 418 6.53 6.66 -11.65
C LEU A 418 7.18 7.65 -10.67
N PHE A 419 6.40 8.27 -9.80
CA PHE A 419 6.88 9.33 -8.90
C PHE A 419 7.75 8.84 -7.75
N PHE A 420 7.82 7.53 -7.46
CA PHE A 420 8.61 7.02 -6.32
C PHE A 420 9.34 5.70 -6.57
N LEU A 421 8.76 4.78 -7.36
CA LEU A 421 9.33 3.45 -7.53
C LEU A 421 10.69 3.46 -8.26
N PRO A 422 10.92 4.29 -9.29
CA PRO A 422 12.24 4.46 -9.91
C PRO A 422 13.29 4.97 -8.92
N ILE A 423 12.94 5.96 -8.10
CA ILE A 423 13.83 6.57 -7.10
C ILE A 423 14.29 5.49 -6.10
N LEU A 424 13.35 4.71 -5.56
CA LEU A 424 13.68 3.58 -4.68
C LEU A 424 14.58 2.54 -5.37
N ALA A 425 14.41 2.30 -6.68
CA ALA A 425 15.23 1.35 -7.40
C ALA A 425 16.67 1.86 -7.60
N GLU A 426 16.81 3.15 -7.93
CA GLU A 426 18.10 3.84 -8.03
C GLU A 426 18.85 3.81 -6.69
N ASP A 427 18.20 4.23 -5.61
CA ASP A 427 18.81 4.27 -4.29
C ASP A 427 19.12 2.86 -3.76
N CYS A 428 18.33 1.85 -4.13
CA CYS A 428 18.68 0.45 -3.86
C CYS A 428 20.00 0.05 -4.51
N ILE A 429 20.27 0.42 -5.77
CA ILE A 429 21.56 0.15 -6.44
C ILE A 429 22.69 0.80 -5.66
N LEU A 430 22.51 2.06 -5.28
CA LEU A 430 23.50 2.80 -4.50
C LEU A 430 23.79 2.08 -3.17
N LYS A 431 22.76 1.77 -2.39
CA LYS A 431 22.89 1.14 -1.07
C LYS A 431 23.44 -0.29 -1.12
N LEU A 432 23.14 -1.07 -2.17
CA LEU A 432 23.72 -2.40 -2.37
C LEU A 432 25.24 -2.34 -2.59
N SER A 433 25.73 -1.23 -3.17
CA SER A 433 27.13 -1.04 -3.55
C SER A 433 28.02 -0.48 -2.42
N GLU A 434 27.45 0.24 -1.44
CA GLU A 434 28.18 0.88 -0.33
C GLU A 434 29.08 -0.08 0.47
N ASN A 435 28.72 -1.37 0.54
CA ASN A 435 29.50 -2.35 1.31
C ASN A 435 30.76 -2.84 0.58
N TYR A 436 30.95 -2.49 -0.70
CA TYR A 436 31.96 -3.11 -1.55
C TYR A 436 32.72 -2.14 -2.47
N LEU A 437 32.18 -0.95 -2.72
CA LEU A 437 32.85 0.08 -3.52
C LEU A 437 33.47 1.13 -2.59
N GLU A 438 34.73 1.48 -2.85
CA GLU A 438 35.42 2.58 -2.15
C GLU A 438 34.98 3.97 -2.66
N ASN A 439 34.37 4.01 -3.86
CA ASN A 439 33.84 5.22 -4.45
C ASN A 439 32.47 5.56 -3.84
N ASN A 440 32.46 6.46 -2.86
CA ASN A 440 31.26 7.01 -2.26
C ASN A 440 30.60 8.01 -3.23
N ARG A 441 29.81 7.54 -4.21
CA ARG A 441 28.81 8.42 -4.84
C ARG A 441 27.71 8.69 -3.82
N GLU A 442 27.29 9.95 -3.69
CA GLU A 442 26.14 10.30 -2.85
C GLU A 442 24.80 10.12 -3.61
N THR A 443 24.81 10.27 -4.94
CA THR A 443 23.65 10.09 -5.83
C THR A 443 24.05 9.46 -7.17
N LEU A 444 23.10 8.86 -7.89
CA LEU A 444 23.32 8.25 -9.21
C LEU A 444 22.73 9.09 -10.37
N ASP A 445 21.83 10.04 -10.08
CA ASP A 445 21.15 10.94 -11.02
C ASP A 445 20.55 10.23 -12.26
N LEU A 446 20.10 8.97 -12.13
CA LEU A 446 19.53 8.22 -13.25
C LEU A 446 18.10 8.69 -13.55
N CYS A 447 17.27 8.82 -12.52
CA CYS A 447 15.88 9.25 -12.64
C CYS A 447 15.76 10.68 -13.16
N SER A 448 16.66 11.58 -12.74
CA SER A 448 16.69 12.97 -13.22
C SER A 448 17.03 13.07 -14.71
N ASN A 449 17.70 12.05 -15.27
CA ASN A 449 18.09 11.98 -16.68
C ASN A 449 17.13 11.16 -17.57
N PHE A 450 15.92 10.82 -17.11
CA PHE A 450 14.94 10.09 -17.95
C PHE A 450 14.61 10.80 -19.27
N ASN A 451 14.63 12.15 -19.29
CA ASN A 451 14.40 12.96 -20.48
C ASN A 451 15.66 13.15 -21.36
N ASN A 452 16.82 12.68 -20.92
CA ASN A 452 18.09 12.79 -21.63
C ASN A 452 18.70 11.40 -21.86
N SER A 453 18.22 10.72 -22.89
CA SER A 453 18.63 9.35 -23.22
C SER A 453 20.15 9.17 -23.33
N LYS A 454 20.87 10.19 -23.85
CA LYS A 454 22.33 10.12 -23.99
C LYS A 454 23.01 10.08 -22.62
N ALA A 455 22.66 11.03 -21.73
CA ALA A 455 23.21 11.10 -20.39
C ALA A 455 22.85 9.86 -19.56
N PHE A 456 21.60 9.41 -19.65
CA PHE A 456 21.13 8.20 -18.98
C PHE A 456 21.99 6.96 -19.30
N PHE A 457 22.22 6.66 -20.58
CA PHE A 457 23.07 5.52 -20.95
C PHE A 457 24.55 5.73 -20.64
N GLN A 458 25.05 6.97 -20.63
CA GLN A 458 26.42 7.25 -20.21
C GLN A 458 26.61 6.91 -18.73
N ILE A 459 25.71 7.37 -17.86
CA ILE A 459 25.71 7.05 -16.43
C ILE A 459 25.65 5.53 -16.23
N LEU A 460 24.76 4.82 -16.93
CA LEU A 460 24.69 3.35 -16.81
C LEU A 460 25.99 2.65 -17.19
N VAL A 461 26.69 3.11 -18.23
CA VAL A 461 28.00 2.56 -18.62
C VAL A 461 29.03 2.81 -17.53
N GLU A 462 29.05 4.01 -16.94
CA GLU A 462 29.93 4.34 -15.82
C GLU A 462 29.67 3.42 -14.62
N LEU A 463 28.42 3.23 -14.21
CA LEU A 463 28.09 2.36 -13.08
C LEU A 463 28.51 0.91 -13.29
N ILE A 464 28.39 0.39 -14.52
CA ILE A 464 28.90 -0.95 -14.82
C ILE A 464 30.44 -0.99 -14.76
N ASN A 465 31.11 0.06 -15.21
CA ASN A 465 32.57 0.15 -15.12
C ASN A 465 33.08 0.27 -13.68
N ASP A 466 32.35 1.03 -12.85
CA ASP A 466 32.66 1.26 -11.44
C ASP A 466 32.34 0.04 -10.56
N GLY A 467 31.69 -1.00 -11.12
CA GLY A 467 31.45 -2.26 -10.42
C GLY A 467 30.14 -2.32 -9.63
N TYR A 468 29.18 -1.41 -9.83
CA TYR A 468 27.87 -1.46 -9.15
C TYR A 468 27.09 -2.76 -9.39
N PHE A 469 27.41 -3.43 -10.50
CA PHE A 469 26.80 -4.68 -10.93
C PHE A 469 27.77 -5.87 -10.84
N TYR A 470 28.91 -5.72 -10.16
CA TYR A 470 29.92 -6.76 -10.02
C TYR A 470 30.69 -6.58 -8.71
N ILE A 471 30.61 -7.53 -7.79
CA ILE A 471 31.27 -7.43 -6.48
C ILE A 471 32.66 -8.06 -6.59
N PRO A 472 33.77 -7.28 -6.52
CA PRO A 472 35.10 -7.85 -6.59
C PRO A 472 35.36 -8.81 -5.40
N GLU A 473 36.38 -9.66 -5.53
CA GLU A 473 36.79 -10.56 -4.45
C GLU A 473 37.12 -9.77 -3.15
N LEU A 474 36.22 -9.84 -2.17
CA LEU A 474 36.60 -9.74 -0.76
C LEU A 474 37.76 -10.69 -0.56
N LYS A 475 38.98 -10.16 -0.37
CA LYS A 475 40.07 -10.93 0.23
C LYS A 475 39.53 -11.44 1.56
N CYS A 476 39.19 -12.73 1.64
CA CYS A 476 39.05 -13.38 2.92
C CYS A 476 40.40 -13.14 3.62
N ASN A 477 40.42 -12.30 4.65
CA ASN A 477 41.57 -12.23 5.54
C ASN A 477 41.62 -13.58 6.23
N ASP A 478 42.47 -14.48 5.74
CA ASP A 478 42.78 -15.80 6.32
C ASP A 478 43.48 -15.71 7.70
N ASN A 479 43.37 -14.59 8.40
CA ASN A 479 44.15 -14.32 9.62
C ASN A 479 43.49 -14.81 10.92
N ASP A 480 42.29 -15.39 10.87
CA ASP A 480 41.63 -15.92 12.08
C ASP A 480 41.74 -17.46 12.23
N ALA A 481 42.58 -18.13 11.44
CA ALA A 481 42.75 -19.58 11.52
C ALA A 481 44.22 -20.01 11.37
N TYR A 482 45.06 -19.61 12.32
CA TYR A 482 46.29 -20.34 12.61
C TYR A 482 46.41 -20.57 14.10
N ASP A 483 45.77 -21.63 14.59
CA ASP A 483 46.30 -22.33 15.74
C ASP A 483 46.39 -23.82 15.42
N LYS A 484 47.64 -24.31 15.37
CA LYS A 484 47.97 -25.70 15.03
C LYS A 484 47.74 -26.58 16.25
N SER A 485 46.83 -27.55 16.18
CA SER A 485 47.17 -28.91 16.64
C SER A 485 46.20 -30.01 16.16
N ASN A 486 46.81 -31.10 15.68
CA ASN A 486 46.36 -32.49 15.60
C ASN A 486 45.36 -32.97 14.50
N ASN A 487 45.90 -33.87 13.67
CA ASN A 487 45.38 -34.41 12.42
C ASN A 487 44.23 -35.44 12.57
N LYS A 488 43.07 -35.08 13.12
CA LYS A 488 41.84 -35.90 12.97
C LYS A 488 40.52 -35.12 12.77
N GLU A 489 40.52 -33.79 12.87
CA GLU A 489 39.31 -32.93 12.67
C GLU A 489 39.23 -32.22 11.30
N LYS A 490 40.20 -32.46 10.41
CA LYS A 490 40.31 -31.75 9.11
C LYS A 490 39.13 -31.93 8.15
N ASN A 491 38.35 -33.01 8.26
CA ASN A 491 37.21 -33.23 7.36
C ASN A 491 35.98 -32.40 7.75
N ASP A 492 35.75 -32.16 9.05
CA ASP A 492 34.61 -31.34 9.50
C ASP A 492 34.90 -29.84 9.39
N GLU A 493 36.16 -29.42 9.57
CA GLU A 493 36.59 -28.04 9.34
C GLU A 493 36.58 -27.66 7.86
N ASN A 494 37.08 -28.51 6.97
CA ASN A 494 37.04 -28.26 5.52
C ASN A 494 35.59 -28.18 5.01
N ASN A 495 34.69 -29.04 5.49
CA ASN A 495 33.26 -28.97 5.14
C ASN A 495 32.58 -27.69 5.66
N LYS A 496 32.97 -27.19 6.85
CA LYS A 496 32.48 -25.92 7.40
C LYS A 496 33.02 -24.72 6.62
N ILE A 497 34.28 -24.75 6.19
CA ILE A 497 34.90 -23.71 5.37
C ILE A 497 34.22 -23.65 4.00
N ASP A 498 34.00 -24.79 3.35
CA ASP A 498 33.29 -24.88 2.07
C ASP A 498 31.84 -24.37 2.17
N ALA A 499 31.14 -24.68 3.27
CA ALA A 499 29.80 -24.16 3.52
C ALA A 499 29.78 -22.64 3.74
N LYS A 500 30.78 -22.09 4.44
CA LYS A 500 30.94 -20.65 4.69
C LYS A 500 31.26 -19.89 3.39
N ILE A 501 32.16 -20.42 2.55
CA ILE A 501 32.50 -19.87 1.24
C ILE A 501 31.28 -19.87 0.32
N LYS A 502 30.56 -21.01 0.23
CA LYS A 502 29.32 -21.09 -0.57
C LYS A 502 28.25 -20.12 -0.08
N LYS A 503 28.08 -19.95 1.23
CA LYS A 503 27.14 -18.97 1.80
C LYS A 503 27.53 -17.53 1.47
N SER A 504 28.82 -17.21 1.51
CA SER A 504 29.34 -15.89 1.12
C SER A 504 29.13 -15.60 -0.37
N LEU A 505 29.48 -16.54 -1.24
CA LEU A 505 29.27 -16.44 -2.69
C LEU A 505 27.79 -16.31 -3.05
N TYR A 506 26.92 -17.10 -2.41
CA TYR A 506 25.48 -16.98 -2.61
C TYR A 506 24.95 -15.61 -2.17
N LYS A 507 25.44 -15.05 -1.05
CA LYS A 507 25.06 -13.69 -0.63
C LYS A 507 25.47 -12.65 -1.68
N LYS A 508 26.69 -12.72 -2.21
CA LYS A 508 27.14 -11.84 -3.31
C LYS A 508 26.23 -11.97 -4.53
N TYR A 509 25.93 -13.20 -4.91
CA TYR A 509 25.06 -13.50 -6.04
C TYR A 509 23.66 -12.88 -5.88
N ILE A 510 23.04 -13.01 -4.71
CA ILE A 510 21.74 -12.38 -4.40
C ILE A 510 21.82 -10.85 -4.46
N THR A 511 22.89 -10.23 -3.94
CA THR A 511 23.11 -8.77 -4.04
C THR A 511 23.16 -8.33 -5.51
N ILE A 512 23.90 -9.05 -6.35
CA ILE A 512 23.99 -8.79 -7.79
C ILE A 512 22.61 -8.93 -8.46
N MET A 513 21.86 -9.98 -8.14
CA MET A 513 20.51 -10.17 -8.68
C MET A 513 19.55 -9.04 -8.28
N LYS A 514 19.67 -8.50 -7.06
CA LYS A 514 18.87 -7.35 -6.61
C LYS A 514 19.20 -6.10 -7.43
N ALA A 515 20.49 -5.82 -7.63
CA ALA A 515 20.94 -4.71 -8.48
C ALA A 515 20.41 -4.86 -9.92
N ASP A 516 20.47 -6.06 -10.50
CA ASP A 516 19.92 -6.34 -11.82
C ASP A 516 18.40 -6.09 -11.90
N ILE A 517 17.65 -6.49 -10.87
CA ILE A 517 16.21 -6.22 -10.80
C ILE A 517 15.94 -4.71 -10.80
N CYS A 518 16.66 -3.95 -9.97
CA CYS A 518 16.54 -2.49 -9.90
C CYS A 518 16.89 -1.82 -11.25
N LEU A 519 17.96 -2.27 -11.92
CA LEU A 519 18.31 -1.76 -13.25
C LEU A 519 17.21 -2.01 -14.28
N ILE A 520 16.62 -3.21 -14.27
CA ILE A 520 15.50 -3.55 -15.16
C ILE A 520 14.28 -2.68 -14.88
N VAL A 521 14.03 -2.32 -13.63
CA VAL A 521 12.96 -1.40 -13.24
C VAL A 521 13.22 -0.02 -13.82
N LEU A 522 14.41 0.55 -13.61
CA LEU A 522 14.79 1.85 -14.15
C LEU A 522 14.66 1.89 -15.68
N LEU A 523 15.11 0.84 -16.38
CA LEU A 523 14.96 0.74 -17.83
C LEU A 523 13.49 0.70 -18.27
N ARG A 524 12.61 0.00 -17.55
CA ARG A 524 11.16 -0.03 -17.86
C ARG A 524 10.53 1.35 -17.75
N PHE A 525 10.88 2.12 -16.71
CA PHE A 525 10.37 3.48 -16.54
C PHE A 525 10.97 4.47 -17.55
N PHE A 526 12.27 4.36 -17.84
CA PHE A 526 12.92 5.12 -18.91
C PHE A 526 12.24 4.90 -20.26
N ILE A 527 11.95 3.63 -20.61
CA ILE A 527 11.25 3.29 -21.85
C ILE A 527 9.82 3.85 -21.88
N TYR A 528 9.13 3.85 -20.74
CA TYR A 528 7.77 4.41 -20.65
C TYR A 528 7.75 5.93 -20.93
N GLU A 529 8.71 6.68 -20.40
CA GLU A 529 8.82 8.13 -20.64
C GLU A 529 9.28 8.47 -22.07
N ASN A 530 10.04 7.57 -22.72
CA ASN A 530 10.61 7.82 -24.04
C ASN A 530 9.88 7.02 -25.12
N SER A 531 9.01 7.66 -25.90
CA SER A 531 8.19 6.97 -26.90
C SER A 531 8.92 6.59 -28.19
N ASN A 532 10.07 7.19 -28.51
CA ASN A 532 10.81 6.98 -29.76
C ASN A 532 11.99 5.99 -29.60
N MET A 533 11.68 4.70 -29.59
CA MET A 533 12.71 3.64 -29.46
C MET A 533 13.74 3.62 -30.59
N ASN A 534 13.40 4.10 -31.79
CA ASN A 534 14.32 4.07 -32.93
C ASN A 534 15.49 5.05 -32.74
N GLU A 535 15.21 6.24 -32.20
CA GLU A 535 16.24 7.22 -31.84
C GLU A 535 17.15 6.68 -30.75
N ILE A 536 16.58 6.06 -29.70
CA ILE A 536 17.36 5.44 -28.62
C ILE A 536 18.30 4.34 -29.17
N LYS A 537 17.78 3.45 -30.02
CA LYS A 537 18.57 2.36 -30.62
C LYS A 537 19.72 2.87 -31.50
N ALA A 538 19.58 4.05 -32.10
CA ALA A 538 20.61 4.69 -32.90
C ALA A 538 21.73 5.35 -32.06
N LEU A 539 21.52 5.56 -30.76
CA LEU A 539 22.53 6.18 -29.89
C LEU A 539 23.77 5.30 -29.74
N SER A 540 24.96 5.90 -29.91
CA SER A 540 26.23 5.22 -29.64
C SER A 540 26.36 4.81 -28.17
N SER A 541 25.82 5.62 -27.23
CA SER A 541 25.80 5.31 -25.80
C SER A 541 24.97 4.08 -25.48
N PHE A 542 23.83 3.88 -26.15
CA PHE A 542 23.01 2.66 -26.01
C PHE A 542 23.74 1.41 -26.49
N ASN A 543 24.37 1.48 -27.66
CA ASN A 543 25.15 0.36 -28.19
C ASN A 543 26.36 0.02 -27.29
N ASN A 544 27.01 1.03 -26.73
CA ASN A 544 28.08 0.84 -25.75
C ASN A 544 27.57 0.17 -24.47
N PHE A 545 26.42 0.62 -23.95
CA PHE A 545 25.74 0.01 -22.82
C PHE A 545 25.45 -1.48 -23.07
N LEU A 546 24.85 -1.84 -24.21
CA LEU A 546 24.58 -3.24 -24.56
C LEU A 546 25.86 -4.08 -24.64
N ALA A 547 26.92 -3.56 -25.25
CA ALA A 547 28.21 -4.24 -25.31
C ALA A 547 28.80 -4.48 -23.91
N ARG A 548 28.65 -3.50 -23.01
CA ARG A 548 29.16 -3.61 -21.65
C ARG A 548 28.36 -4.59 -20.79
N VAL A 549 27.03 -4.60 -20.90
CA VAL A 549 26.17 -5.61 -20.25
C VAL A 549 26.51 -7.02 -20.74
N LYS A 550 26.75 -7.20 -22.04
CA LYS A 550 27.17 -8.50 -22.59
C LYS A 550 28.51 -8.97 -22.02
N LYS A 551 29.48 -8.05 -21.87
CA LYS A 551 30.78 -8.36 -21.25
C LYS A 551 30.60 -8.72 -19.77
N LEU A 552 29.79 -7.96 -19.03
CA LEU A 552 29.46 -8.22 -17.63
C LEU A 552 28.86 -9.62 -17.42
N ASP A 553 27.90 -10.02 -18.26
CA ASP A 553 27.31 -11.37 -18.19
C ASP A 553 28.38 -12.46 -18.39
N SER A 554 29.34 -12.26 -19.30
CA SER A 554 30.42 -13.22 -19.53
C SER A 554 31.38 -13.33 -18.33
N GLU A 555 31.67 -12.21 -17.67
CA GLU A 555 32.50 -12.16 -16.45
C GLU A 555 31.79 -12.90 -15.30
N ARG A 556 30.49 -12.62 -15.09
CA ARG A 556 29.67 -13.28 -14.07
C ARG A 556 29.47 -14.77 -14.32
N LEU A 557 29.37 -15.19 -15.58
CA LEU A 557 29.21 -16.61 -15.91
C LEU A 557 30.47 -17.41 -15.55
N ASN A 558 31.65 -16.80 -15.64
CA ASN A 558 32.89 -17.44 -15.21
C ASN A 558 32.98 -17.58 -13.69
N GLU A 559 32.48 -16.59 -12.93
CA GLU A 559 32.57 -16.58 -11.46
C GLU A 559 31.42 -17.34 -10.77
N PHE A 560 30.19 -17.20 -11.28
CA PHE A 560 28.97 -17.76 -10.66
C PHE A 560 28.35 -18.90 -11.47
N GLY A 561 29.01 -19.39 -12.53
CA GLY A 561 28.43 -20.35 -13.48
C GLY A 561 27.85 -21.61 -12.85
N ASP A 562 28.42 -22.09 -11.74
CA ASP A 562 27.93 -23.27 -11.03
C ASP A 562 26.72 -22.98 -10.12
N ILE A 563 26.56 -21.74 -9.66
CA ILE A 563 25.40 -21.27 -8.88
C ILE A 563 24.25 -20.91 -9.84
N GLY A 564 24.56 -20.17 -10.91
CA GLY A 564 23.60 -19.63 -11.86
C GLY A 564 22.88 -20.67 -12.74
N LYS A 565 23.46 -21.86 -12.95
CA LYS A 565 22.81 -22.97 -13.68
C LYS A 565 21.53 -23.47 -13.01
N LYS A 566 21.35 -23.23 -11.70
CA LYS A 566 20.16 -23.66 -10.95
C LYS A 566 19.01 -22.65 -10.95
N GLU A 567 19.24 -21.38 -11.32
CA GLU A 567 18.28 -20.29 -11.11
C GLU A 567 17.82 -19.52 -12.37
N GLU A 568 18.18 -19.97 -13.59
CA GLU A 568 17.79 -19.33 -14.87
C GLU A 568 18.18 -17.82 -15.00
N SER A 569 19.11 -17.32 -14.18
CA SER A 569 19.10 -15.89 -13.79
C SER A 569 20.34 -15.05 -14.12
N VAL A 570 21.37 -15.58 -14.78
CA VAL A 570 22.62 -14.81 -15.01
C VAL A 570 22.56 -13.88 -16.23
N ALA A 571 21.63 -14.07 -17.16
CA ALA A 571 21.63 -13.33 -18.43
C ALA A 571 20.88 -11.98 -18.33
N LEU A 572 21.51 -10.96 -17.73
CA LEU A 572 20.99 -9.60 -17.74
C LEU A 572 20.84 -9.08 -19.18
N PHE A 573 21.80 -9.39 -20.05
CA PHE A 573 21.79 -8.98 -21.46
C PHE A 573 20.54 -9.45 -22.19
N SER A 574 20.13 -10.71 -22.01
CA SER A 574 18.92 -11.25 -22.63
C SER A 574 17.66 -10.53 -22.17
N ARG A 575 17.59 -10.16 -20.89
CA ARG A 575 16.45 -9.42 -20.32
C ARG A 575 16.39 -7.99 -20.83
N VAL A 576 17.54 -7.29 -20.83
CA VAL A 576 17.66 -5.94 -21.41
C VAL A 576 17.27 -5.97 -22.88
N LYS A 577 17.82 -6.91 -23.66
CA LYS A 577 17.49 -7.04 -25.08
C LYS A 577 15.99 -7.30 -25.30
N LEU A 578 15.38 -8.16 -24.49
CA LEU A 578 13.95 -8.45 -24.58
C LEU A 578 13.10 -7.18 -24.34
N LEU A 579 13.45 -6.37 -23.34
CA LEU A 579 12.74 -5.12 -23.03
C LEU A 579 12.72 -4.15 -24.23
N PHE A 580 13.85 -4.01 -24.93
CA PHE A 580 13.96 -3.13 -26.10
C PHE A 580 13.52 -3.80 -27.43
N CYS A 581 13.14 -5.08 -27.42
CA CYS A 581 12.63 -5.79 -28.61
C CYS A 581 11.11 -5.96 -28.60
N ILE A 582 10.47 -6.05 -27.43
CA ILE A 582 9.01 -6.20 -27.28
C ILE A 582 8.29 -4.85 -27.49
N LEU A 583 9.00 -3.74 -27.34
CA LEU A 583 8.56 -2.35 -27.52
C LEU A 583 9.29 -1.73 -28.72
#